data_AF-A0A2W1LR02-F1
#
_entry.id   AF-A0A2W1LR02-F1
#
_cell.length_a   1.000
_cell.length_b   1.000
_cell.length_c   1.000
_cell.angle_alpha   90.00
_cell.angle_beta   90.00
_cell.angle_gamma   90.00
#
_symmetry.space_group_name_H-M   'P 1'
#
loop_
_entity.id
_entity.type
_entity.pdbx_description
1 polymer ?
#
loop_
_entity_poly.entity_id
_entity_poly.type
_entity_poly.pdbx_seq_one_letter_code
_entity_poly.pdbx_strand_id
1 'polypeptide(L)'
;MLDGEIIYEANTDKWIKNGEENIERMEFIRLLQEYPNLSIQDALQSDVELVKGLALIDRRVGRRKLKTMDCQEFLNSDFLKILYEARCGEEGIGAMKRSW
;
A
#
# COMPACT_ATOMS: atom_id res chain seq x y z
N MET A 1 13.03 -28.89 -11.32
CA MET A 1 13.31 -27.45 -11.14
C MET A 1 13.10 -26.80 -12.48
N LEU A 2 12.28 -25.75 -12.57
CA LEU A 2 12.11 -25.01 -13.82
C LEU A 2 13.39 -24.25 -14.13
N ASP A 3 13.74 -24.17 -15.41
CA ASP A 3 14.94 -23.52 -15.93
C ASP A 3 14.95 -22.02 -15.58
N GLY A 4 16.11 -21.49 -15.22
CA GLY A 4 16.29 -20.08 -14.85
C GLY A 4 15.95 -19.12 -15.98
N GLU A 5 16.12 -19.52 -17.25
CA GLU A 5 15.70 -18.75 -18.42
C GLU A 5 14.17 -18.65 -18.55
N ILE A 6 13.45 -19.76 -18.28
CA ILE A 6 11.98 -19.78 -18.33
C ILE A 6 11.36 -18.87 -17.25
N ILE A 7 12.01 -18.76 -16.09
CA ILE A 7 11.60 -17.82 -15.04
C ILE A 7 11.86 -16.37 -15.48
N TYR A 8 12.96 -16.10 -16.18
CA TYR A 8 13.30 -14.74 -16.63
C TYR A 8 12.35 -14.24 -17.73
N GLU A 9 12.01 -15.08 -18.70
CA GLU A 9 11.08 -14.72 -19.79
C GLU A 9 9.65 -14.47 -19.27
N ALA A 10 9.16 -15.30 -18.33
CA ALA A 10 7.88 -15.08 -17.65
C ALA A 10 7.85 -13.83 -16.74
N ASN A 11 9.01 -13.21 -16.50
CA ASN A 11 9.17 -12.04 -15.65
C ASN A 11 9.34 -10.73 -16.43
N THR A 12 9.56 -10.79 -17.73
CA THR A 12 9.73 -9.62 -18.61
C THR A 12 8.52 -9.30 -19.47
N ASP A 13 7.44 -10.08 -19.34
CA ASP A 13 6.18 -9.75 -20.01
C ASP A 13 5.64 -8.45 -19.44
N LYS A 14 5.97 -7.39 -20.17
CA LYS A 14 5.35 -6.08 -20.22
C LYS A 14 3.91 -6.14 -19.70
N TRP A 15 3.73 -5.89 -18.41
CA TRP A 15 2.46 -5.49 -17.82
C TRP A 15 2.18 -4.04 -18.22
N ILE A 16 2.28 -3.73 -19.50
CA ILE A 16 1.74 -2.51 -20.08
C ILE A 16 0.30 -2.86 -20.46
N LYS A 17 -0.62 -2.57 -19.55
CA LYS A 17 -1.95 -2.16 -19.96
C LYS A 17 -2.54 -1.20 -18.93
N ASN A 18 -2.79 0.03 -19.40
CA ASN A 18 -3.78 0.97 -18.87
C ASN A 18 -3.41 1.83 -17.66
N GLY A 19 -2.23 2.46 -17.64
CA GLY A 19 -2.03 3.71 -16.87
C GLY A 19 -2.12 3.61 -15.34
N GLU A 20 -2.05 2.40 -14.78
CA GLU A 20 -1.91 2.16 -13.34
C GLU A 20 -0.42 2.04 -12.97
N GLU A 21 -0.04 2.51 -11.79
CA GLU A 21 1.31 2.29 -11.24
C GLU A 21 1.56 0.79 -11.11
N ASN A 22 2.50 0.27 -11.90
CA ASN A 22 2.90 -1.13 -11.85
C ASN A 22 4.24 -1.23 -11.12
N ILE A 23 4.24 -1.91 -9.98
CA ILE A 23 5.45 -2.22 -9.22
C ILE A 23 6.05 -3.51 -9.80
N GLU A 24 7.24 -3.43 -10.39
CA GLU A 24 7.96 -4.61 -10.89
C GLU A 24 8.21 -5.61 -9.74
N ARG A 25 8.26 -6.92 -10.02
CA ARG A 25 8.42 -7.93 -8.95
C ARG A 25 9.64 -7.67 -8.05
N MET A 26 10.78 -7.27 -8.64
CA MET A 26 11.99 -6.96 -7.87
C MET A 26 11.83 -5.68 -7.04
N GLU A 27 11.13 -4.69 -7.56
CA GLU A 27 10.74 -3.48 -6.83
C GLU A 27 9.83 -3.84 -5.65
N PHE A 28 8.81 -4.67 -5.88
CA PHE A 28 7.89 -5.15 -4.84
C PHE A 28 8.63 -5.86 -3.71
N ILE A 29 9.51 -6.79 -4.05
CA ILE A 29 10.33 -7.52 -3.07
C ILE A 29 11.21 -6.53 -2.29
N ARG A 30 11.84 -5.57 -2.97
CA ARG A 30 12.70 -4.57 -2.32
C ARG A 30 11.89 -3.72 -1.33
N LEU A 31 10.74 -3.18 -1.75
CA LEU A 31 9.87 -2.37 -0.90
C LEU A 31 9.43 -3.12 0.35
N LEU A 32 9.09 -4.41 0.23
CA LEU A 32 8.75 -5.25 1.38
C LEU A 32 9.92 -5.47 2.34
N GLN A 33 11.14 -5.61 1.83
CA GLN A 33 12.34 -5.77 2.64
C GLN A 33 12.74 -4.47 3.35
N GLU A 34 12.51 -3.33 2.72
CA GLU A 34 12.83 -2.00 3.27
C GLU A 34 11.80 -1.54 4.30
N TYR A 35 10.52 -1.87 4.11
CA TYR A 35 9.42 -1.41 4.97
C TYR A 35 9.65 -1.56 6.49
N PRO A 36 10.14 -2.69 7.03
CA PRO A 36 10.39 -2.84 8.46
C PRO A 36 11.39 -1.82 9.04
N ASN A 37 12.27 -1.29 8.19
CA ASN A 37 13.30 -0.31 8.56
C ASN A 37 12.81 1.14 8.42
N LEU A 38 11.63 1.37 7.82
CA LEU A 38 11.04 2.69 7.73
C LEU A 38 10.39 3.10 9.05
N SER A 39 10.51 4.39 9.39
CA SER A 39 9.66 4.98 10.42
C SER A 39 8.21 4.98 9.92
N ILE A 40 7.25 4.86 10.84
CA ILE A 40 5.83 4.85 10.43
C ILE A 40 5.41 6.18 9.79
N GLN A 41 6.06 7.28 10.16
CA GLN A 41 5.78 8.59 9.59
C GLN A 41 6.27 8.67 8.14
N ASP A 42 7.48 8.16 7.86
CA ASP A 42 8.01 8.11 6.49
C ASP A 42 7.17 7.19 5.61
N ALA A 43 6.73 6.05 6.14
CA ALA A 43 5.88 5.12 5.39
C ALA A 43 4.51 5.72 5.05
N LEU A 44 3.91 6.51 5.96
CA LEU A 44 2.67 7.25 5.70
C LEU A 44 2.86 8.42 4.71
N GLN A 45 4.08 8.91 4.51
CA GLN A 45 4.39 9.98 3.56
C GLN A 45 5.01 9.47 2.27
N SER A 46 5.09 8.15 2.07
CA SER A 46 5.70 7.57 0.90
C SER A 46 4.92 7.92 -0.37
N ASP A 47 5.62 8.22 -1.45
CA ASP A 47 4.99 8.36 -2.76
C ASP A 47 4.51 7.01 -3.30
N VAL A 48 5.13 5.90 -2.86
CA VAL A 48 4.78 4.55 -3.28
C VAL A 48 3.51 4.07 -2.58
N GLU A 49 2.48 3.83 -3.38
CA GLU A 49 1.15 3.47 -2.87
C GLU A 49 1.14 2.21 -2.00
N LEU A 50 1.91 1.19 -2.40
CA LEU A 50 2.07 -0.05 -1.62
C LEU A 50 2.61 0.24 -0.20
N VAL A 51 3.59 1.13 -0.08
CA VAL A 51 4.21 1.48 1.21
C VAL A 51 3.21 2.21 2.11
N LYS A 52 2.43 3.14 1.55
CA LYS A 52 1.30 3.81 2.25
C LYS A 52 0.25 2.79 2.72
N GLY A 53 -0.09 1.84 1.85
CA GLY A 53 -1.05 0.77 2.17
C GLY A 53 -0.57 -0.13 3.31
N LEU A 54 0.70 -0.52 3.30
CA LEU A 54 1.31 -1.29 4.40
C LEU A 54 1.27 -0.48 5.71
N ALA A 55 1.55 0.82 5.65
CA ALA A 55 1.47 1.69 6.81
C ALA A 55 0.05 1.77 7.39
N LEU A 56 -0.99 1.79 6.56
CA LEU A 56 -2.39 1.82 7.02
C LEU A 56 -2.77 0.61 7.89
N ILE A 57 -2.35 -0.59 7.48
CA ILE A 57 -2.67 -1.83 8.20
C ILE A 57 -1.69 -2.14 9.33
N ASP A 58 -0.61 -1.38 9.44
CA ASP A 58 0.38 -1.53 10.50
C ASP A 58 -0.18 -1.05 11.85
N ARG A 59 -0.03 -1.90 12.87
CA ARG A 59 -0.42 -1.60 14.26
C ARG A 59 0.28 -0.36 14.85
N ARG A 60 1.42 0.06 14.29
CA ARG A 60 2.12 1.31 14.63
C ARG A 60 1.23 2.53 14.35
N VAL A 61 0.32 2.42 13.39
CA VAL A 61 -0.76 3.40 13.18
C VAL A 61 -1.90 3.12 14.14
N GLY A 62 -1.89 3.87 15.24
CA GLY A 62 -2.92 3.77 16.27
C GLY A 62 -4.24 4.44 15.88
N ARG A 63 -5.31 4.08 16.58
CA ARG A 63 -6.67 4.62 16.43
C ARG A 63 -6.73 6.15 16.35
N ARG A 64 -5.92 6.87 17.14
CA ARG A 64 -5.87 8.34 17.13
C ARG A 64 -5.46 8.86 15.74
N LYS A 65 -4.41 8.28 15.15
CA LYS A 65 -3.89 8.70 13.85
C LYS A 65 -4.89 8.42 12.73
N LEU A 66 -5.57 7.27 12.75
CA LEU A 66 -6.63 6.94 11.80
C LEU A 66 -7.76 8.00 11.82
N LYS A 67 -8.22 8.40 13.02
CA LYS A 67 -9.28 9.41 13.17
C LYS A 67 -8.90 10.81 12.69
N THR A 68 -7.63 11.18 12.77
CA THR A 68 -7.13 12.52 12.44
C THR A 68 -6.43 12.57 11.08
N MET A 69 -6.44 11.48 10.31
CA MET A 69 -5.80 11.42 9.01
C MET A 69 -6.57 12.30 8.02
N ASP A 70 -5.84 13.11 7.25
CA ASP A 70 -6.46 13.85 6.14
C ASP A 70 -6.81 12.86 5.04
N CYS A 71 -8.09 12.54 5.02
CA CYS A 71 -8.72 11.53 4.22
C CYS A 71 -8.75 11.88 2.72
N GLN A 72 -8.86 13.17 2.38
CA GLN A 72 -9.00 13.59 0.98
C GLN A 72 -7.67 13.49 0.22
N GLU A 73 -6.58 13.89 0.87
CA GLU A 73 -5.25 13.83 0.26
C GLU A 73 -4.69 12.41 0.32
N PHE A 74 -4.88 11.71 1.44
CA PHE A 74 -4.23 10.43 1.67
C PHE A 74 -4.92 9.27 0.93
N LEU A 75 -6.26 9.24 0.84
CA LEU A 75 -7.01 8.15 0.19
C LEU A 75 -7.33 8.47 -1.27
N ASN A 76 -6.28 8.78 -2.02
CA ASN A 76 -6.35 9.15 -3.43
C ASN A 76 -6.54 7.97 -4.40
N SER A 77 -6.60 6.73 -3.89
CA SER A 77 -6.80 5.52 -4.67
C SER A 77 -7.79 4.57 -4.01
N ASP A 78 -8.38 3.67 -4.79
CA ASP A 78 -9.33 2.68 -4.27
C ASP A 78 -8.64 1.62 -3.39
N PHE A 79 -7.38 1.27 -3.69
CA PHE A 79 -6.59 0.37 -2.86
C PHE A 79 -6.40 0.93 -1.45
N LEU A 80 -6.02 2.21 -1.31
CA LEU A 80 -5.86 2.84 0.00
C LEU A 80 -7.20 2.97 0.73
N LYS A 81 -8.28 3.32 0.03
CA LYS A 81 -9.64 3.38 0.63
C LYS A 81 -10.04 2.05 1.24
N ILE A 82 -9.88 0.95 0.49
CA ILE A 82 -10.21 -0.41 0.96
C ILE A 82 -9.44 -0.77 2.23
N LEU A 83 -8.12 -0.52 2.25
CA LEU A 83 -7.30 -0.85 3.41
C LEU A 83 -7.64 0.01 4.63
N TYR A 84 -7.91 1.30 4.42
CA TYR A 84 -8.33 2.20 5.48
C TYR A 84 -9.69 1.81 6.07
N GLU A 85 -10.66 1.45 5.23
CA GLU A 85 -11.98 0.98 5.65
C GLU A 85 -11.88 -0.30 6.46
N ALA A 86 -11.11 -1.30 5.97
CA ALA A 86 -10.86 -2.53 6.70
C ALA A 86 -10.22 -2.25 8.08
N ARG A 87 -9.19 -1.40 8.11
CA ARG A 87 -8.51 -1.03 9.36
C ARG A 87 -9.44 -0.31 10.34
N CYS A 88 -10.28 0.61 9.86
CA CYS A 88 -11.26 1.32 10.68
C CYS A 88 -12.33 0.37 11.23
N GLY A 89 -12.78 -0.58 10.41
CA GLY A 89 -13.72 -1.64 10.81
C GLY A 89 -13.21 -2.45 11.99
N GLU A 90 -11.96 -2.93 11.92
CA GLU A 90 -11.30 -3.66 13.03
C GLU A 90 -11.17 -2.80 14.29
N GLU A 91 -10.96 -1.50 14.14
CA GLU A 91 -10.86 -0.56 15.26
C GLU A 91 -12.21 -0.08 15.78
N GLY A 92 -13.34 -0.51 15.22
CA GLY A 92 -14.66 0.03 15.56
C GLY A 92 -14.74 1.56 15.39
N ILE A 93 -13.87 2.13 14.54
CA ILE A 93 -13.98 3.51 14.09
C ILE A 93 -15.07 3.46 13.03
N GLY A 94 -16.22 4.07 13.29
CA GLY A 94 -17.26 4.19 12.26
C GLY A 94 -16.60 4.77 11.02
N ALA A 95 -16.46 3.96 9.98
CA ALA A 95 -15.90 4.38 8.70
C ALA A 95 -16.76 5.57 8.29
N MET A 96 -16.18 6.76 8.42
CA MET A 96 -16.98 7.97 8.30
C MET A 96 -17.55 7.91 6.88
N LYS A 97 -18.88 7.88 6.74
CA LYS A 97 -19.55 8.05 5.45
C LYS A 97 -19.16 9.44 4.95
N ARG A 98 -18.00 9.52 4.31
CA ARG A 98 -17.43 10.72 3.74
C ARG A 98 -17.24 10.40 2.28
N SER A 99 -17.93 11.15 1.44
CA SER A 99 -17.61 11.24 0.02
C SER A 99 -16.11 11.48 -0.10
N TRP A 100 -15.39 10.45 -0.53
CA TRP A 100 -14.01 10.54 -0.99
C TRP A 100 -13.99 11.20 -2.36
#